data_AF-A0A1B6LD71-F1
#
_entry.id   AF-A0A1B6LD71-F1
#
_cell.length_a   1.000
_cell.length_b   1.000
_cell.length_c   1.000
_cell.angle_alpha   90.00
_cell.angle_beta   90.00
_cell.angle_gamma   90.00
#
_symmetry.space_group_name_H-M   'P 1'
#
loop_
_entity.id
_entity.type
_entity.pdbx_description
1 polymer ?
#
loop_
_entity_poly.entity_id
_entity_poly.type
_entity_poly.pdbx_seq_one_letter_code
_entity_poly.pdbx_strand_id
1 'polypeptide(L)'
;SLIAWAKYEGKATGLVTNTRVSHATPAALYAHSASRFWEDDSKVPPKARKTCKDITRQLIEDEPGRHLNVILGGGRRHWLPKVARDPEQTSEEGRRLDGRNLVDDWLRDKKKRGLRGEYVWNKQQLEAVNVDRTNYLLGLFAYSHMDF
;
A
#
# COMPACT_ATOMS: atom_id res chain seq x y z
N SER A 1 -15.44 7.34 -3.06
CA SER A 1 -14.86 8.17 -1.97
C SER A 1 -14.57 9.58 -2.49
N LEU A 2 -14.28 10.58 -1.64
CA LEU A 2 -13.86 11.91 -2.09
C LEU A 2 -12.60 11.86 -2.98
N ILE A 3 -11.67 10.98 -2.66
CA ILE A 3 -10.48 10.74 -3.48
C ILE A 3 -10.83 10.26 -4.90
N ALA A 4 -11.86 9.41 -5.03
CA ALA A 4 -12.32 8.97 -6.36
C ALA A 4 -12.84 10.14 -7.20
N TRP A 5 -13.62 11.04 -6.60
CA TRP A 5 -14.09 12.27 -7.27
C TRP A 5 -12.92 13.18 -7.65
N ALA A 6 -11.97 13.41 -6.73
CA ALA A 6 -10.79 14.20 -7.03
C ALA A 6 -9.96 13.61 -8.19
N LYS A 7 -9.84 12.28 -8.27
CA LYS A 7 -9.20 11.61 -9.41
C LYS A 7 -9.96 11.75 -10.71
N TYR A 8 -11.29 11.64 -10.67
CA TYR A 8 -12.13 11.88 -11.83
C TYR A 8 -11.94 13.29 -12.41
N GLU A 9 -11.75 14.27 -11.54
CA GLU A 9 -11.45 15.68 -11.90
C GLU A 9 -9.96 15.93 -12.23
N GLY A 10 -9.14 14.89 -12.42
CA GLY A 10 -7.73 15.03 -12.78
C GLY A 10 -6.81 15.59 -11.68
N LYS A 11 -7.26 15.62 -10.43
CA LYS A 11 -6.46 16.16 -9.30
C LYS A 11 -5.46 15.14 -8.77
N ALA A 12 -4.36 15.66 -8.22
CA ALA A 12 -3.45 14.85 -7.42
C ALA A 12 -4.14 14.41 -6.12
N THR A 13 -3.87 13.20 -5.66
CA THR A 13 -4.47 12.65 -4.43
C THR A 13 -3.45 11.82 -3.69
N GLY A 14 -3.60 11.74 -2.37
CA GLY A 14 -2.77 10.88 -1.54
C GLY A 14 -3.38 10.64 -0.18
N LEU A 15 -2.75 9.76 0.59
CA LEU A 15 -3.08 9.49 1.99
C LEU A 15 -1.80 9.49 2.82
N VAL A 16 -1.91 10.01 4.03
CA VAL A 16 -0.86 10.03 5.05
C VAL A 16 -1.49 9.61 6.37
N THR A 17 -0.89 8.66 7.07
CA THR A 17 -1.39 8.17 8.35
C THR A 17 -0.24 7.64 9.21
N ASN A 18 -0.37 7.70 10.53
CA ASN A 18 0.48 6.95 11.46
C ASN A 18 0.02 5.49 11.63
N THR A 19 -1.14 5.12 11.06
CA THR A 19 -1.65 3.75 11.11
C THR A 19 -1.10 2.92 9.93
N ARG A 20 -1.63 1.70 9.75
CA ARG A 20 -1.34 0.93 8.54
C ARG A 20 -2.09 1.59 7.40
N VAL A 21 -1.48 1.70 6.22
CA VAL A 21 -2.19 2.26 5.04
C VAL A 21 -3.40 1.42 4.61
N SER A 22 -3.46 0.16 5.05
CA SER A 22 -4.58 -0.77 4.93
C SER A 22 -5.60 -0.72 6.08
N HIS A 23 -5.36 0.11 7.11
CA HIS A 23 -6.30 0.26 8.23
C HIS A 23 -7.62 0.90 7.76
N ALA A 24 -8.70 0.74 8.54
CA ALA A 24 -10.04 1.15 8.14
C ALA A 24 -10.15 2.62 7.69
N THR A 25 -9.53 3.55 8.43
CA THR A 25 -9.58 4.98 8.12
C THR A 25 -8.98 5.32 6.75
N PRO A 26 -7.71 4.97 6.43
CA PRO A 26 -7.18 5.19 5.09
C PRO A 26 -7.88 4.31 4.03
N ALA A 27 -8.25 3.08 4.36
CA ALA A 27 -8.92 2.16 3.43
C ALA A 27 -10.26 2.70 2.92
N ALA A 28 -11.01 3.46 3.72
CA ALA A 28 -12.26 4.09 3.30
C ALA A 28 -12.09 5.05 2.10
N LEU A 29 -10.86 5.49 1.82
CA LEU A 29 -10.57 6.35 0.68
C LEU A 29 -10.48 5.59 -0.65
N TYR A 30 -10.21 4.28 -0.64
CA TYR A 30 -9.91 3.53 -1.87
C TYR A 30 -10.49 2.12 -1.96
N ALA A 31 -10.83 1.48 -0.84
CA ALA A 31 -11.22 0.07 -0.81
C ALA A 31 -12.72 -0.12 -0.60
N HIS A 32 -13.22 -1.22 -1.17
CA HIS A 32 -14.54 -1.79 -0.94
C HIS A 32 -14.37 -3.21 -0.40
N SER A 33 -14.62 -3.40 0.89
CA SER A 33 -14.44 -4.69 1.55
C SER A 33 -15.60 -4.99 2.50
N ALA A 34 -16.05 -6.25 2.53
CA ALA A 34 -17.07 -6.72 3.47
C ALA A 34 -16.57 -6.73 4.93
N SER A 35 -15.25 -6.67 5.14
CA SER A 35 -14.66 -6.58 6.47
C SER A 35 -13.41 -5.69 6.46
N ARG A 36 -13.33 -4.80 7.44
CA ARG A 36 -12.15 -3.95 7.68
C ARG A 36 -10.89 -4.73 8.03
N PHE A 37 -11.02 -6.01 8.40
CA PHE A 37 -9.89 -6.85 8.80
C PHE A 37 -9.21 -7.55 7.62
N TRP A 38 -9.79 -7.49 6.41
CA TRP A 38 -9.24 -8.09 5.19
C TRP A 38 -8.08 -7.26 4.63
N GLU A 39 -7.13 -6.89 5.49
CA GLU A 39 -5.97 -6.07 5.13
C GLU A 39 -5.02 -6.80 4.17
N ASP A 40 -4.89 -8.11 4.32
CA ASP A 40 -4.15 -9.02 3.43
C ASP A 40 -4.94 -10.31 3.18
N ASP A 41 -4.49 -11.13 2.23
CA ASP A 41 -5.16 -12.36 1.82
C ASP A 41 -5.25 -13.43 2.93
N SER A 42 -4.33 -13.43 3.90
CA SER A 42 -4.42 -14.31 5.08
C SER A 42 -5.65 -14.02 5.94
N LYS A 43 -6.15 -12.78 5.90
CA LYS A 43 -7.34 -12.33 6.65
C LYS A 43 -8.65 -12.50 5.89
N VAL A 44 -8.59 -12.72 4.58
CA VAL A 44 -9.78 -13.04 3.77
C VAL A 44 -10.14 -14.52 3.99
N PRO A 45 -11.42 -14.87 4.24
CA PRO A 45 -11.87 -16.25 4.36
C PRO A 45 -11.51 -17.07 3.11
N PRO A 46 -11.05 -18.33 3.24
CA PRO A 46 -10.58 -19.13 2.11
C PRO A 46 -11.57 -19.22 0.93
N LYS A 47 -12.87 -19.31 1.22
CA LYS A 47 -13.94 -19.35 0.20
C LYS A 47 -14.05 -18.04 -0.60
N ALA A 48 -13.70 -16.90 0.00
CA ALA A 48 -13.79 -15.58 -0.62
C ALA A 48 -12.48 -15.14 -1.29
N ARG A 49 -11.32 -15.75 -0.99
CA ARG A 49 -10.01 -15.34 -1.56
C ARG A 49 -9.95 -15.36 -3.08
N LYS A 50 -10.75 -16.20 -3.73
CA LYS A 50 -10.80 -16.29 -5.20
C LYS A 50 -11.57 -15.13 -5.85
N THR A 51 -12.51 -14.54 -5.14
CA THR A 51 -13.44 -13.53 -5.69
C THR A 51 -13.24 -12.14 -5.09
N CYS A 52 -12.73 -12.05 -3.86
CA CYS A 52 -12.51 -10.81 -3.13
C CYS A 52 -11.02 -10.50 -3.02
N LYS A 53 -10.62 -9.31 -3.46
CA LYS A 53 -9.28 -8.75 -3.20
C LYS A 53 -9.19 -8.25 -1.77
N ASP A 54 -8.07 -8.52 -1.11
CA ASP A 54 -7.73 -7.86 0.14
C ASP A 54 -7.51 -6.36 -0.05
N ILE A 55 -7.64 -5.58 1.02
CA ILE A 55 -7.56 -4.12 1.00
C ILE A 55 -6.21 -3.66 0.42
N THR A 56 -5.09 -4.30 0.76
CA THR A 56 -3.78 -3.90 0.23
C THR A 56 -3.67 -4.14 -1.28
N ARG A 57 -4.28 -5.21 -1.82
CA ARG A 57 -4.39 -5.39 -3.27
C ARG A 57 -5.25 -4.33 -3.93
N GLN A 58 -6.39 -3.98 -3.34
CA GLN A 58 -7.26 -2.93 -3.88
C GLN A 58 -6.53 -1.58 -3.96
N LEU A 59 -5.65 -1.28 -3.00
CA LEU A 59 -4.83 -0.06 -3.00
C LEU A 59 -3.93 0.07 -4.24
N ILE A 60 -3.38 -1.03 -4.76
CA ILE A 60 -2.41 -0.97 -5.86
C ILE A 60 -2.99 -1.42 -7.21
N GLU A 61 -4.10 -2.16 -7.21
CA GLU A 61 -4.71 -2.72 -8.41
C GLU A 61 -5.97 -1.97 -8.87
N ASP A 62 -6.76 -1.40 -7.96
CA ASP A 62 -8.09 -0.85 -8.26
C ASP A 62 -8.15 0.67 -8.16
N GLU A 63 -9.17 1.27 -8.76
CA GLU A 63 -9.46 2.70 -8.60
C GLU A 63 -10.20 3.00 -7.30
N PRO A 64 -9.88 4.11 -6.62
CA PRO A 64 -8.87 5.13 -6.97
C PRO A 64 -7.44 4.83 -6.48
N GLY A 65 -7.23 3.72 -5.75
CA GLY A 65 -5.98 3.40 -5.06
C GLY A 65 -4.77 3.42 -5.99
N ARG A 66 -4.88 2.74 -7.13
CA ARG A 66 -3.81 2.58 -8.12
C ARG A 66 -3.25 3.91 -8.64
N HIS A 67 -4.02 5.00 -8.56
CA HIS A 67 -3.60 6.33 -9.02
C HIS A 67 -3.25 7.30 -7.90
N LEU A 68 -3.27 6.91 -6.63
CA LEU A 68 -2.77 7.76 -5.55
C LEU A 68 -1.31 8.13 -5.80
N ASN A 69 -1.02 9.44 -5.80
CA ASN A 69 0.33 9.98 -5.98
C ASN A 69 1.18 9.77 -4.73
N VAL A 70 0.58 9.84 -3.55
CA VAL A 70 1.30 9.74 -2.27
C VAL A 70 0.57 8.76 -1.36
N ILE A 71 1.29 7.75 -0.87
CA ILE A 71 0.79 6.77 0.10
C ILE A 71 1.84 6.67 1.20
N LEU A 72 1.58 7.26 2.37
CA LEU A 72 2.52 7.28 3.49
C LEU A 72 1.87 6.71 4.75
N GLY A 73 2.56 5.79 5.41
CA GLY A 73 2.18 5.27 6.74
C GLY A 73 2.94 4.01 7.10
N GLY A 74 2.32 3.13 7.90
CA GLY A 74 2.89 1.82 8.23
C GLY A 74 2.24 0.66 7.46
N GLY A 75 2.59 -0.56 7.86
CA GLY A 75 1.87 -1.78 7.53
C GLY A 75 2.58 -2.73 6.58
N ARG A 76 3.92 -2.66 6.49
CA ARG A 76 4.73 -3.49 5.58
C ARG A 76 4.39 -4.98 5.62
N ARG A 77 3.99 -5.49 6.79
CA ARG A 77 3.57 -6.90 6.96
C ARG A 77 2.47 -7.36 6.01
N HIS A 78 1.58 -6.47 5.55
CA HIS A 78 0.48 -6.80 4.64
C HIS A 78 0.89 -6.76 3.16
N TRP A 79 2.09 -6.27 2.87
CA TRP A 79 2.65 -6.13 1.52
C TRP A 79 3.62 -7.25 1.18
N LEU A 80 4.27 -7.83 2.18
CA LEU A 80 5.31 -8.84 2.02
C LEU A 80 4.74 -10.28 2.11
N PRO A 81 5.27 -11.23 1.33
CA PRO A 81 4.93 -12.64 1.48
C PRO A 81 5.52 -13.23 2.76
N LYS A 82 4.92 -14.33 3.26
CA LYS A 82 5.38 -15.02 4.48
C LYS A 82 6.84 -15.43 4.52
N VAL A 83 7.51 -15.55 3.38
CA VAL A 83 8.93 -15.93 3.32
C VAL A 83 9.88 -14.73 3.26
N ALA A 84 9.35 -13.52 3.10
CA ALA A 84 10.14 -12.30 3.04
C ALA A 84 10.22 -11.65 4.42
N ARG A 85 11.44 -11.29 4.83
CA ARG A 85 11.71 -10.59 6.08
C ARG A 85 11.47 -9.10 5.93
N ASP A 86 10.98 -8.46 6.99
CA ASP A 86 10.86 -7.00 7.04
C ASP A 86 12.26 -6.36 7.00
N PRO A 87 12.45 -5.26 6.24
CA PRO A 87 13.76 -4.62 6.11
C PRO A 87 14.27 -3.96 7.40
N GLU A 88 13.38 -3.64 8.35
CA GLU A 88 13.73 -3.00 9.61
C GLU A 88 13.64 -3.99 10.78
N GLN A 89 12.55 -4.77 10.85
CA GLN A 89 12.35 -5.82 11.86
C GLN A 89 12.73 -7.19 11.27
N THR A 90 14.03 -7.46 11.14
CA THR A 90 14.55 -8.63 10.41
C THR A 90 14.16 -10.00 10.98
N SER A 91 13.64 -10.06 12.21
CA SER A 91 13.05 -11.27 12.80
C SER A 91 11.61 -11.53 12.37
N GLU A 92 10.93 -10.52 11.82
CA GLU A 92 9.53 -10.60 11.41
C GLU A 92 9.40 -10.91 9.92
N GLU A 93 8.41 -11.73 9.60
CA GLU A 93 8.05 -12.11 8.24
C GLU A 93 6.80 -11.37 7.75
N GLY A 94 6.63 -11.31 6.43
CA GLY A 94 5.38 -10.86 5.81
C GLY A 94 4.19 -11.75 6.17
N ARG A 95 2.97 -11.32 5.78
CA ARG A 95 1.73 -12.05 6.09
C ARG A 95 1.06 -12.68 4.89
N ARG A 96 1.43 -12.26 3.68
CA ARG A 96 0.72 -12.70 2.48
C ARG A 96 0.95 -14.18 2.20
N LEU A 97 -0.13 -14.89 1.88
CA LEU A 97 -0.11 -16.33 1.56
C LEU A 97 0.02 -16.59 0.06
N ASP A 98 -0.26 -15.59 -0.76
CA ASP A 98 -0.19 -15.65 -2.22
C ASP A 98 1.24 -15.54 -2.79
N GLY A 99 2.25 -15.43 -1.93
CA GLY A 99 3.66 -15.36 -2.33
C GLY A 99 4.07 -14.05 -3.01
N ARG A 100 3.18 -13.05 -3.05
CA ARG A 100 3.44 -11.78 -3.74
C ARG A 100 4.12 -10.77 -2.82
N ASN A 101 5.07 -10.03 -3.38
CA ASN A 101 5.55 -8.78 -2.81
C ASN A 101 4.84 -7.61 -3.50
N LEU A 102 3.88 -6.99 -2.81
CA LEU A 102 3.08 -5.92 -3.39
C LEU A 102 3.85 -4.61 -3.59
N VAL A 103 4.98 -4.42 -2.90
CA VAL A 103 5.87 -3.28 -3.15
C VAL A 103 6.49 -3.42 -4.54
N ASP A 104 6.99 -4.61 -4.87
CA ASP A 104 7.58 -4.90 -6.18
C ASP A 104 6.53 -4.83 -7.28
N ASP A 105 5.31 -5.32 -7.02
CA ASP A 105 4.19 -5.22 -7.96
C ASP A 105 3.81 -3.76 -8.25
N TRP A 106 3.76 -2.91 -7.21
CA TRP A 106 3.50 -1.48 -7.36
C TRP A 106 4.59 -0.78 -8.16
N LEU A 107 5.87 -1.01 -7.86
CA LEU A 107 7.00 -0.45 -8.60
C LEU A 107 6.98 -0.89 -10.07
N ARG A 108 6.67 -2.18 -10.31
CA ARG A 108 6.54 -2.74 -11.66
C ARG A 108 5.39 -2.10 -12.44
N ASP A 109 4.24 -1.85 -11.80
CA ASP A 109 3.12 -1.12 -12.42
C ASP A 109 3.54 0.29 -12.84
N LYS A 110 4.19 1.04 -11.94
CA LYS A 110 4.64 2.42 -12.25
C LYS A 110 5.61 2.42 -13.43
N LYS A 111 6.62 1.55 -13.39
CA LYS A 111 7.59 1.40 -14.47
C LYS A 111 6.94 1.03 -15.80
N LYS A 112 6.02 0.05 -15.80
CA LYS A 112 5.31 -0.40 -17.02
C LYS A 112 4.49 0.72 -17.67
N ARG A 113 4.00 1.66 -16.87
CA ARG A 113 3.20 2.81 -17.32
C ARG A 113 4.03 4.05 -17.65
N GLY A 114 5.37 3.95 -17.60
CA GLY A 114 6.26 5.09 -17.82
C GLY A 114 6.21 6.13 -16.69
N LEU A 115 5.72 5.75 -15.50
CA LEU A 115 5.60 6.62 -14.34
C LEU A 115 6.80 6.44 -13.42
N ARG A 116 7.26 7.53 -12.80
CA ARG A 116 8.36 7.51 -11.84
C ARG A 116 7.82 7.29 -10.44
N GLY A 117 7.85 6.02 -10.01
CA GLY A 117 7.47 5.58 -8.67
C GLY A 117 8.69 5.32 -7.79
N GLU A 118 8.66 5.81 -6.56
CA GLU A 118 9.71 5.63 -5.57
C GLU A 118 9.13 4.98 -4.31
N TYR A 119 9.86 4.00 -3.76
CA TYR A 119 9.50 3.32 -2.53
C TYR A 119 10.52 3.66 -1.45
N VAL A 120 10.03 4.08 -0.28
CA VAL A 120 10.84 4.41 0.89
C VAL A 120 10.27 3.74 2.14
N TRP A 121 11.12 3.41 3.10
CA TRP A 121 10.68 2.75 4.33
C TRP A 121 11.30 3.30 5.61
N ASN A 122 12.19 4.29 5.51
CA ASN A 122 12.75 5.00 6.66
C ASN A 122 12.86 6.50 6.40
N LYS A 123 13.15 7.26 7.46
CA LYS A 123 13.24 8.73 7.43
C LYS A 123 14.31 9.23 6.43
N GLN A 124 15.50 8.63 6.44
CA GLN A 124 16.61 9.05 5.60
C GLN A 124 16.27 8.93 4.11
N GLN A 125 15.61 7.84 3.71
CA GLN A 125 15.14 7.65 2.36
C GLN A 125 14.06 8.66 1.98
N LEU A 126 13.10 8.92 2.88
CA LEU A 126 12.06 9.93 2.63
C LEU A 126 12.65 11.33 2.41
N GLU A 127 13.63 11.72 3.23
CA GLU A 127 14.33 13.02 3.12
C GLU A 127 15.18 13.10 1.84
N ALA A 128 15.61 11.97 1.30
CA ALA A 128 16.40 11.90 0.06
C ALA A 128 15.56 11.87 -1.23
N VAL A 129 14.22 11.79 -1.14
CA VAL A 129 13.33 11.74 -2.31
C VAL A 129 13.48 13.02 -3.13
N ASN A 130 13.76 12.86 -4.44
CA ASN A 130 13.78 13.98 -5.36
C ASN A 130 12.35 14.30 -5.84
N VAL A 131 11.74 15.31 -5.22
CA VAL A 131 10.35 15.71 -5.49
C VAL A 131 10.10 16.17 -6.93
N ASP A 132 11.12 16.67 -7.63
CA ASP A 132 11.00 17.11 -9.04
C ASP A 132 10.98 15.92 -10.00
N ARG A 133 11.48 14.75 -9.57
CA ARG A 133 11.60 13.56 -10.41
C ARG A 133 10.63 12.44 -10.02
N THR A 134 9.96 12.54 -8.88
CA THR A 134 9.11 11.49 -8.34
C THR A 134 7.63 11.87 -8.45
N ASN A 135 6.89 11.16 -9.31
CA ASN A 135 5.46 11.42 -9.54
C ASN A 135 4.55 10.61 -8.59
N TYR A 136 5.09 9.49 -8.10
CA TYR A 136 4.40 8.54 -7.21
C TYR A 136 5.34 8.14 -6.07
N LEU A 137 4.89 8.29 -4.83
CA LEU A 137 5.65 7.95 -3.64
C LEU A 137 4.88 6.96 -2.78
N LEU A 138 5.51 5.82 -2.49
CA LEU A 138 5.03 4.84 -1.51
C LEU A 138 6.01 4.82 -0.34
N GLY A 139 5.55 5.25 0.83
CA GLY A 139 6.31 5.26 2.08
C GLY A 139 5.68 4.34 3.11
N LEU A 140 6.37 3.25 3.46
CA LEU A 140 5.92 2.30 4.48
C LEU A 140 6.94 2.23 5.63
N PHE A 141 6.69 2.97 6.70
CA PHE A 141 7.66 3.27 7.75
C PHE A 141 7.64 2.34 8.96
N ALA A 142 6.70 1.40 9.04
CA ALA A 142 6.65 0.42 10.11
C ALA A 142 6.11 -0.94 9.65
N TYR A 143 6.48 -2.01 10.36
CA TYR A 143 5.95 -3.36 10.13
C TYR A 143 4.42 -3.40 10.30
N SER A 144 3.88 -2.69 11.29
CA SER A 144 2.44 -2.57 11.61
C SER A 144 2.02 -1.09 11.62
N HIS A 145 1.38 -0.59 12.67
CA HIS A 145 1.24 0.85 12.89
C HIS A 145 2.62 1.46 13.15
N MET A 146 2.76 2.76 12.87
CA MET A 146 3.93 3.52 13.31
C MET A 146 3.88 3.68 14.83
N ASP A 147 5.05 3.84 15.44
CA ASP A 147 5.18 4.10 16.88
C ASP A 147 4.56 5.47 17.24
N PHE A 148 4.16 5.60 18.51
CA PHE A 148 3.56 6.81 19.07
C PHE A 148 4.61 7.78 19.63
#